data_AF-A0A3N5SWL5-F1
#
_entry.id   AF-A0A3N5SWL5-F1
#
_cell.length_a   1.000
_cell.length_b   1.000
_cell.length_c   1.000
_cell.angle_alpha   90.00
_cell.angle_beta   90.00
_cell.angle_gamma   90.00
#
_symmetry.space_group_name_H-M   'P 1'
#
loop_
_entity.id
_entity.type
_entity.pdbx_description
1 polymer ?
#
loop_
_entity_poly.entity_id
_entity_poly.type
_entity_poly.pdbx_seq_one_letter_code
_entity_poly.pdbx_strand_id
1 'polypeptide(L)'
;MAEAKALAPSLPMALREKAGLVALQDMGVPVAVLAIVVALITPLPSIVLDALIVTNIMLSVIVLMVSMYITRPAEFSVFPSTLLLLTMFRLALNVSSTRLILMNGNTGTSAAGEVIEAFGNFVVGGNYIIGAVIFLVLIAIQYVVINHGAVRISEVTARFTLDALPGKQMSIDSDLNGGLIDEGEARRRRKMLAQEAEFYGAMDGASRFTQRDAVASILITSINIVAGFLIGVLQHGMELRRALETYTVLTIGDGLVTVIPALMISISGGMIVTRTSSDEKLGADFHKQVFGNAEPLLLASGVLIALAAFPGLPTIPFLVMGGSLGVVAWRKRGKTVADAAAERQARPARPRENLEALLHVEPLAIEIGLSLVKHVEGGKDSPLLRKIAAIRQQIAVDLGYVLPPVRVTDNLSLRSCQYVVYLKGAEIARYE
;
A
#
# COMPACT_ATOMS: atom_id res chain seq x y z
N MET A 1 -17.19 -3.29 69.12
CA MET A 1 -16.64 -2.37 68.11
C MET A 1 -15.13 -2.62 68.02
N ALA A 2 -14.60 -3.74 67.51
CA ALA A 2 -14.99 -4.57 66.37
C ALA A 2 -15.11 -3.76 65.06
N GLU A 3 -14.20 -4.08 64.13
CA GLU A 3 -14.21 -3.80 62.68
C GLU A 3 -13.85 -2.38 62.18
N ALA A 4 -12.55 -2.19 61.88
CA ALA A 4 -12.07 -1.58 60.62
C ALA A 4 -10.53 -1.54 60.57
N LYS A 5 -9.87 -2.66 60.85
CA LYS A 5 -8.42 -2.85 60.64
C LYS A 5 -8.19 -4.10 59.80
N ALA A 6 -8.55 -4.05 58.52
CA ALA A 6 -8.10 -4.98 57.47
C ALA A 6 -8.55 -4.47 56.10
N LEU A 7 -7.72 -4.74 55.08
CA LEU A 7 -7.96 -4.59 53.63
C LEU A 7 -7.62 -3.23 52.98
N ALA A 8 -6.35 -2.85 53.07
CA ALA A 8 -5.66 -2.37 51.88
C ALA A 8 -4.89 -3.56 51.30
N PRO A 9 -5.20 -4.09 50.10
CA PRO A 9 -4.32 -5.05 49.48
C PRO A 9 -3.03 -4.30 49.13
N SER A 10 -1.94 -4.67 49.79
CA SER A 10 -0.59 -4.31 49.36
C SER A 10 -0.45 -4.79 47.92
N LEU A 11 -0.60 -3.87 46.97
CA LEU A 11 -0.39 -4.13 45.55
C LEU A 11 0.98 -4.83 45.40
N PRO A 12 1.05 -6.03 44.80
CA PRO A 12 2.30 -6.74 44.65
C PRO A 12 3.32 -5.84 43.95
N MET A 13 4.58 -5.86 44.40
CA MET A 13 5.67 -4.99 43.92
C MET A 13 5.75 -4.95 42.38
N ALA A 14 5.48 -6.08 41.71
CA ALA A 14 5.44 -6.21 40.26
C ALA A 14 4.35 -5.36 39.55
N LEU A 15 3.23 -5.05 40.22
CA LEU A 15 2.19 -4.15 39.69
C LEU A 15 2.56 -2.67 39.90
N ARG A 16 3.32 -2.33 40.95
CA ARG A 16 3.88 -0.97 41.13
C ARG A 16 4.99 -0.68 40.12
N GLU A 17 5.83 -1.66 39.83
CA GLU A 17 6.88 -1.55 38.81
C GLU A 17 6.29 -1.43 37.40
N LYS A 18 5.26 -2.23 37.08
CA LYS A 18 4.48 -2.07 35.84
C LYS A 18 3.71 -0.74 35.77
N ALA A 19 3.12 -0.27 36.87
CA ALA A 19 2.46 1.04 36.90
C ALA A 19 3.45 2.22 36.74
N GLY A 20 4.65 2.11 37.31
CA GLY A 20 5.73 3.07 37.11
C GLY A 20 6.28 3.08 35.68
N LEU A 21 6.42 1.90 35.05
CA LEU A 21 6.80 1.75 33.65
C LEU A 21 5.73 2.30 32.68
N VAL A 22 4.45 2.08 32.97
CA VAL A 22 3.34 2.64 32.18
C VAL A 22 3.25 4.16 32.34
N ALA A 23 3.45 4.69 33.55
CA ALA A 23 3.52 6.13 33.77
C ALA A 23 4.73 6.79 33.07
N LEU A 24 5.88 6.09 32.98
CA LEU A 24 7.05 6.56 32.23
C LEU A 24 6.80 6.55 30.71
N GLN A 25 6.02 5.58 30.20
CA GLN A 25 5.65 5.48 28.79
C GLN A 25 4.73 6.63 28.35
N ASP A 26 3.77 7.03 29.19
CA ASP A 26 2.87 8.15 28.91
C ASP A 26 3.57 9.52 29.01
N MET A 27 4.69 9.60 29.74
CA MET A 27 5.49 10.83 29.88
C MET A 27 6.53 11.04 28.76
N GLY A 28 6.75 10.06 27.88
CA GLY A 28 7.80 10.14 26.86
C GLY A 28 7.65 11.33 25.91
N VAL A 29 6.44 11.58 25.40
CA VAL A 29 6.19 12.69 24.44
C VAL A 29 6.33 14.07 25.10
N PRO A 30 5.70 14.37 26.25
CA PRO A 30 5.91 15.65 26.94
C PRO A 30 7.38 15.93 27.30
N VAL A 31 8.10 14.91 27.76
CA VAL A 31 9.53 15.04 28.09
C VAL A 31 10.36 15.31 26.82
N ALA A 32 10.06 14.64 25.71
CA ALA A 32 10.73 14.90 24.44
C ALA A 32 10.49 16.33 23.94
N VAL A 33 9.25 16.82 24.00
CA VAL A 33 8.91 18.22 23.63
C VAL A 33 9.67 19.21 24.52
N LEU A 34 9.70 18.99 25.83
CA LEU A 34 10.45 19.85 26.75
C LEU A 34 11.96 19.82 26.45
N ALA A 35 12.52 18.64 26.16
CA ALA A 35 13.92 18.49 25.80
C ALA A 35 14.28 19.25 24.52
N ILE A 36 13.39 19.26 23.50
CA ILE A 36 13.54 20.06 22.27
C ILE A 36 13.61 21.56 22.60
N VAL A 37 12.70 22.04 23.46
CA VAL A 37 12.68 23.46 23.88
C VAL A 37 13.95 23.83 24.66
N VAL A 38 14.40 22.95 25.56
CA VAL A 38 15.65 23.16 26.32
C VAL A 38 16.84 23.20 25.37
N ALA A 39 16.96 22.25 24.42
CA ALA A 39 18.02 22.20 23.42
C ALA A 39 18.12 23.49 22.58
N LEU A 40 17.00 24.16 22.32
CA LEU A 40 16.96 25.45 21.61
C LEU A 40 17.62 26.59 22.41
N ILE A 41 17.44 26.58 23.73
CA ILE A 41 17.89 27.65 24.63
C ILE A 41 19.32 27.37 25.10
N THR A 42 19.63 26.14 25.50
CA THR A 42 20.92 25.78 26.10
C THR A 42 21.97 25.41 25.06
N PRO A 43 23.22 25.89 25.19
CA PRO A 43 24.30 25.44 24.33
C PRO A 43 24.59 23.95 24.56
N LEU A 44 24.55 23.16 23.50
CA LEU A 44 24.84 21.73 23.55
C LEU A 44 26.33 21.49 23.26
N PRO A 45 27.00 20.59 24.01
CA PRO A 45 28.35 20.15 23.65
C PRO A 45 28.31 19.32 22.35
N SER A 46 29.39 19.35 21.58
CA SER A 46 29.51 18.67 20.28
C SER A 46 29.13 17.19 20.32
N ILE A 47 29.58 16.47 21.36
CA ILE A 47 29.30 15.03 21.53
C ILE A 47 27.80 14.75 21.66
N VAL A 48 27.07 15.59 22.42
CA VAL A 48 25.62 15.44 22.59
C VAL A 48 24.90 15.81 21.29
N LEU A 49 25.35 16.86 20.61
CA LEU A 49 24.81 17.25 19.32
C LEU A 49 24.97 16.13 18.28
N ASP A 50 26.15 15.53 18.17
CA ASP A 50 26.41 14.39 17.28
C ASP A 50 25.50 13.20 17.61
N ALA A 51 25.34 12.85 18.88
CA ALA A 51 24.44 11.78 19.31
C ALA A 51 22.97 12.06 18.94
N LEU A 52 22.51 13.31 19.11
CA LEU A 52 21.15 13.71 18.76
C LEU A 52 20.93 13.77 17.24
N ILE A 53 21.94 14.20 16.47
CA ILE A 53 21.94 14.16 15.01
C ILE A 53 21.80 12.72 14.51
N VAL A 54 22.62 11.80 15.02
CA VAL A 54 22.57 10.38 14.64
C VAL A 54 21.22 9.78 15.02
N THR A 55 20.69 10.14 16.20
CA THR A 55 19.35 9.74 16.63
C THR A 55 18.27 10.26 15.66
N ASN A 56 18.38 11.49 15.20
CA ASN A 56 17.45 12.06 14.22
C ASN A 56 17.50 11.33 12.87
N ILE A 57 18.71 10.98 12.38
CA ILE A 57 18.87 10.17 11.16
C ILE A 57 18.24 8.79 11.37
N MET A 58 18.54 8.13 12.49
CA MET A 58 17.99 6.82 12.84
C MET A 58 16.46 6.83 12.87
N LEU A 59 15.84 7.80 13.56
CA LEU A 59 14.39 7.94 13.62
C LEU A 59 13.78 8.18 12.24
N SER A 60 14.44 8.97 11.39
CA SER A 60 13.98 9.24 10.02
C SER A 60 14.03 7.98 9.14
N VAL A 61 15.08 7.17 9.29
CA VAL A 61 15.18 5.85 8.63
C VAL A 61 14.09 4.92 9.13
N ILE A 62 13.83 4.86 10.45
CA ILE A 62 12.77 4.03 11.03
C ILE A 62 11.42 4.43 10.46
N VAL A 63 11.10 5.72 10.44
CA VAL A 63 9.84 6.24 9.87
C VAL A 63 9.71 5.86 8.39
N LEU A 64 10.79 5.99 7.61
CA LEU A 64 10.82 5.56 6.22
C LEU A 64 10.57 4.06 6.07
N MET A 65 11.24 3.23 6.87
CA MET A 65 11.02 1.79 6.82
C MET A 65 9.59 1.44 7.21
N VAL A 66 9.06 1.96 8.32
CA VAL A 66 7.66 1.73 8.73
C VAL A 66 6.71 2.10 7.59
N SER A 67 6.89 3.26 6.97
CA SER A 67 6.04 3.71 5.85
C SER A 67 6.06 2.78 4.62
N MET A 68 7.17 2.09 4.36
CA MET A 68 7.27 1.12 3.26
C MET A 68 6.54 -0.19 3.56
N TYR A 69 6.50 -0.60 4.83
CA TYR A 69 5.97 -1.90 5.25
C TYR A 69 4.48 -1.89 5.64
N ILE A 70 3.90 -0.74 5.99
CA ILE A 70 2.46 -0.66 6.26
C ILE A 70 1.63 -1.01 5.01
N THR A 71 0.49 -1.65 5.21
CA THR A 71 -0.45 -2.00 4.13
C THR A 71 -1.49 -0.91 3.91
N ARG A 72 -1.93 -0.27 4.99
CA ARG A 72 -2.94 0.79 4.96
C ARG A 72 -2.45 2.04 5.68
N PRO A 73 -2.69 3.26 5.16
CA PRO A 73 -2.26 4.51 5.79
C PRO A 73 -2.70 4.65 7.26
N ALA A 74 -3.95 4.26 7.55
CA ALA A 74 -4.54 4.38 8.89
C ALA A 74 -3.89 3.49 9.97
N GLU A 75 -3.08 2.48 9.59
CA GLU A 75 -2.33 1.65 10.54
C GLU A 75 -1.26 2.46 11.29
N PHE A 76 -0.76 3.53 10.68
CA PHE A 76 0.20 4.44 11.31
C PHE A 76 -0.46 5.77 11.71
N SER A 77 -1.51 5.70 12.52
CA SER A 77 -2.28 6.87 12.97
C SER A 77 -1.45 7.94 13.69
N VAL A 78 -0.31 7.57 14.31
CA VAL A 78 0.60 8.49 15.02
C VAL A 78 1.58 9.21 14.08
N PHE A 79 1.61 8.88 12.79
CA PHE A 79 2.55 9.50 11.83
C PHE A 79 2.47 11.04 11.78
N PRO A 80 1.29 11.70 11.70
CA PRO A 80 1.25 13.16 11.58
C PRO A 80 1.92 13.85 12.77
N SER A 81 1.64 13.37 13.98
CA SER A 81 2.24 13.87 15.22
C SER A 81 3.74 13.56 15.30
N THR A 82 4.16 12.38 14.84
CA THR A 82 5.57 11.97 14.78
C THR A 82 6.35 12.89 13.84
N LEU A 83 5.79 13.18 12.66
CA LEU A 83 6.39 14.08 11.68
C LEU A 83 6.53 15.51 12.24
N LEU A 84 5.52 16.03 12.97
CA LEU A 84 5.62 17.33 13.64
C LEU A 84 6.75 17.33 14.68
N LEU A 85 6.80 16.31 15.55
CA LEU A 85 7.81 16.21 16.60
C LEU A 85 9.23 16.09 16.01
N LEU A 86 9.43 15.25 15.00
CA LEU A 86 10.72 15.11 14.31
C LEU A 86 11.14 16.39 13.61
N THR A 87 10.19 17.15 13.06
CA THR A 87 10.48 18.44 12.44
C THR A 87 10.91 19.47 13.49
N MET A 88 10.23 19.55 14.63
CA MET A 88 10.64 20.42 15.74
C MET A 88 12.01 20.01 16.31
N PHE A 89 12.26 18.70 16.42
CA PHE A 89 13.56 18.18 16.85
C PHE A 89 14.66 18.60 15.88
N ARG A 90 14.45 18.42 14.57
CA ARG A 90 15.38 18.88 13.51
C ARG A 90 15.66 20.38 13.60
N LEU A 91 14.62 21.19 13.76
CA LEU A 91 14.77 22.63 13.86
C LEU A 91 15.59 23.04 15.09
N ALA A 92 15.36 22.40 16.24
CA ALA A 92 16.16 22.63 17.44
C ALA A 92 17.63 22.25 17.21
N LEU A 93 17.90 21.09 16.60
CA LEU A 93 19.27 20.68 16.27
C LEU A 93 19.96 21.67 15.31
N ASN A 94 19.26 22.18 14.30
CA ASN A 94 19.79 23.21 13.39
C ASN A 94 20.19 24.49 14.11
N VAL A 95 19.38 24.93 15.07
CA VAL A 95 19.69 26.13 15.86
C VAL A 95 20.88 25.87 16.79
N SER A 96 20.94 24.69 17.42
CA SER A 96 22.06 24.30 18.28
C SER A 96 23.37 24.15 17.48
N SER A 97 23.35 23.51 16.32
CA SER A 97 24.51 23.34 15.44
C SER A 97 25.00 24.66 14.87
N THR A 98 24.09 25.52 14.41
CA THR A 98 24.37 26.89 13.98
C THR A 98 25.11 27.67 15.05
N ARG A 99 24.62 27.64 16.29
CA ARG A 99 25.29 28.30 17.41
C ARG A 99 26.71 27.76 17.59
N LEU A 100 26.89 26.45 17.54
CA LEU A 100 28.19 25.80 17.72
C LEU A 100 29.17 26.18 16.60
N ILE A 101 28.70 26.20 15.34
CA ILE A 101 29.48 26.62 14.16
C ILE A 101 29.91 28.07 14.30
N LEU A 102 28.99 28.99 14.64
CA LEU A 102 29.30 30.41 14.74
C LEU A 102 30.23 30.73 15.93
N MET A 103 30.07 30.03 17.06
CA MET A 103 30.86 30.27 18.28
C MET A 103 32.26 29.64 18.22
N ASN A 104 32.39 28.43 17.66
CA ASN A 104 33.63 27.65 17.73
C ASN A 104 34.28 27.37 16.37
N GLY A 105 33.63 27.72 15.25
CA GLY A 105 34.13 27.43 13.90
C GLY A 105 35.49 28.02 13.56
N ASN A 106 35.95 29.02 14.33
CA ASN A 106 37.30 29.57 14.22
C ASN A 106 38.41 28.57 14.62
N THR A 107 38.09 27.58 15.46
CA THR A 107 39.04 26.56 15.93
C THR A 107 39.29 25.45 14.90
N GLY A 108 38.50 25.40 13.82
CA GLY A 108 38.62 24.44 12.72
C GLY A 108 37.31 23.71 12.42
N THR A 109 37.35 22.76 11.48
CA THR A 109 36.18 21.98 11.04
C THR A 109 35.66 21.00 12.09
N SER A 110 36.50 20.52 13.00
CA SER A 110 36.08 19.64 14.11
C SER A 110 35.23 20.33 15.18
N ALA A 111 35.15 21.67 15.16
CA ALA A 111 34.50 22.46 16.20
C ALA A 111 32.98 22.29 16.27
N ALA A 112 32.35 21.85 15.17
CA ALA A 112 30.90 21.71 15.06
C ALA A 112 30.39 20.30 15.41
N GLY A 113 31.29 19.35 15.70
CA GLY A 113 30.95 17.92 15.85
C GLY A 113 31.51 17.07 14.72
N GLU A 114 31.82 15.82 15.04
CA GLU A 114 32.46 14.87 14.12
C GLU A 114 31.51 14.49 12.99
N VAL A 115 30.20 14.43 13.25
CA VAL A 115 29.22 14.05 12.23
C VAL A 115 29.11 15.16 11.19
N ILE A 116 28.96 16.41 11.61
CA ILE A 116 28.87 17.57 10.70
C ILE A 116 30.15 17.68 9.85
N GLU A 117 31.32 17.53 10.47
CA GLU A 117 32.60 17.54 9.77
C GLU A 117 32.69 16.41 8.71
N ALA A 118 32.30 15.19 9.08
CA ALA A 118 32.34 14.05 8.17
C ALA A 118 31.43 14.25 6.94
N PHE A 119 30.20 14.75 7.13
CA PHE A 119 29.28 15.04 6.03
C PHE A 119 29.77 16.20 5.15
N GLY A 120 30.33 17.25 5.75
CA GLY A 120 30.91 18.37 5.01
C GLY A 120 32.07 17.93 4.12
N ASN A 121 33.01 17.18 4.67
CA ASN A 121 34.17 16.66 3.94
C ASN A 121 33.77 15.66 2.84
N PHE A 122 32.76 14.82 3.08
CA PHE A 122 32.26 13.86 2.11
C PHE A 122 31.75 14.53 0.82
N VAL A 123 31.03 15.65 0.92
CA VAL A 123 30.49 16.35 -0.26
C VAL A 123 31.50 17.29 -0.90
N VAL A 124 32.36 17.91 -0.09
CA VAL A 124 33.36 18.86 -0.60
C VAL A 124 34.47 18.14 -1.38
N GLY A 125 34.87 16.92 -0.99
CA GLY A 125 35.79 16.09 -1.77
C GLY A 125 37.13 16.76 -2.11
N GLY A 126 37.55 17.76 -1.30
CA GLY A 126 38.73 18.59 -1.53
C GLY A 126 38.54 19.84 -2.39
N ASN A 127 37.35 20.07 -2.98
CA ASN A 127 37.03 21.29 -3.72
C ASN A 127 35.75 21.95 -3.19
N TYR A 128 35.93 22.98 -2.36
CA TYR A 128 34.83 23.68 -1.68
C TYR A 128 33.84 24.36 -2.65
N ILE A 129 34.28 24.76 -3.85
CA ILE A 129 33.39 25.34 -4.86
C ILE A 129 32.45 24.26 -5.40
N ILE A 130 33.00 23.10 -5.77
CA ILE A 130 32.20 21.96 -6.26
C ILE A 130 31.23 21.50 -5.16
N GLY A 131 31.72 21.38 -3.91
CA GLY A 131 30.88 21.05 -2.76
C GLY A 131 29.72 22.01 -2.57
N ALA A 132 29.96 23.32 -2.66
CA ALA A 132 28.90 24.33 -2.55
C ALA A 132 27.87 24.21 -3.68
N VAL A 133 28.30 23.96 -4.93
CA VAL A 133 27.37 23.75 -6.06
C VAL A 133 26.51 22.52 -5.85
N ILE A 134 27.11 21.37 -5.49
CA ILE A 134 26.37 20.13 -5.22
C ILE A 134 25.37 20.34 -4.09
N PHE A 135 25.79 21.00 -3.02
CA PHE A 135 24.94 21.29 -1.87
C PHE A 135 23.75 22.20 -2.23
N LEU A 136 23.97 23.26 -3.01
CA LEU A 136 22.89 24.13 -3.49
C LEU A 136 21.88 23.36 -4.35
N VAL A 137 22.36 22.45 -5.20
CA VAL A 137 21.49 21.57 -6.00
C VAL A 137 20.66 20.65 -5.09
N LEU A 138 21.28 20.05 -4.07
CA LEU A 138 20.57 19.18 -3.12
C LEU A 138 19.49 19.94 -2.33
N ILE A 139 19.81 21.13 -1.83
CA ILE A 139 18.83 22.00 -1.18
C ILE A 139 17.70 22.38 -2.14
N ALA A 140 18.02 22.72 -3.39
CA ALA A 140 17.02 23.08 -4.39
C ALA A 140 16.07 21.90 -4.68
N ILE A 141 16.61 20.69 -4.86
CA ILE A 141 15.80 19.47 -5.04
C ILE A 141 14.92 19.23 -3.82
N GLN A 142 15.47 19.31 -2.61
CA GLN A 142 14.72 19.11 -1.37
C GLN A 142 13.56 20.09 -1.23
N TYR A 143 13.79 21.38 -1.49
CA TYR A 143 12.77 22.42 -1.33
C TYR A 143 11.76 22.42 -2.49
N VAL A 144 12.24 22.58 -3.73
CA VAL A 144 11.41 22.84 -4.91
C VAL A 144 10.65 21.59 -5.35
N VAL A 145 11.32 20.44 -5.35
CA VAL A 145 10.73 19.20 -5.88
C VAL A 145 10.03 18.43 -4.76
N ILE A 146 10.76 18.15 -3.68
CA ILE A 146 10.33 17.14 -2.71
C ILE A 146 9.34 17.70 -1.72
N ASN A 147 9.68 18.78 -1.00
CA ASN A 147 8.78 19.35 0.01
C ASN A 147 7.55 19.99 -0.61
N HIS A 148 7.71 20.78 -1.67
CA HIS A 148 6.57 21.38 -2.37
C HIS A 148 5.69 20.30 -3.04
N GLY A 149 6.30 19.23 -3.58
CA GLY A 149 5.57 18.10 -4.13
C GLY A 149 4.77 17.35 -3.07
N ALA A 150 5.41 17.00 -1.94
CA ALA A 150 4.79 16.28 -0.84
C ALA A 150 3.60 17.03 -0.24
N VAL A 151 3.73 18.35 -0.03
CA VAL A 151 2.62 19.18 0.49
C VAL A 151 1.44 19.21 -0.47
N ARG A 152 1.69 19.42 -1.77
CA ARG A 152 0.62 19.42 -2.78
C ARG A 152 -0.09 18.06 -2.84
N ILE A 153 0.67 16.97 -2.79
CA ILE A 153 0.10 15.61 -2.80
C ILE A 153 -0.73 15.39 -1.53
N SER A 154 -0.23 15.79 -0.35
CA SER A 154 -0.97 15.69 0.91
C SER A 154 -2.26 16.50 0.90
N GLU A 155 -2.22 17.75 0.44
CA GLU A 155 -3.40 18.64 0.40
C GLU A 155 -4.49 18.07 -0.52
N VAL A 156 -4.10 17.65 -1.73
CA VAL A 156 -5.04 17.15 -2.74
C VAL A 156 -5.64 15.81 -2.31
N THR A 157 -4.81 14.88 -1.83
CA THR A 157 -5.29 13.57 -1.37
C THR A 157 -6.15 13.70 -0.12
N ALA A 158 -5.75 14.52 0.85
CA ALA A 158 -6.56 14.73 2.05
C ALA A 158 -7.92 15.29 1.68
N ARG A 159 -7.97 16.34 0.85
CA ARG A 159 -9.23 16.93 0.40
C ARG A 159 -10.13 15.92 -0.30
N PHE A 160 -9.63 15.21 -1.31
CA PHE A 160 -10.46 14.25 -2.04
C PHE A 160 -10.91 13.06 -1.19
N THR A 161 -10.05 12.62 -0.26
CA THR A 161 -10.42 11.53 0.65
C THR A 161 -11.47 11.96 1.66
N LEU A 162 -11.36 13.19 2.18
CA LEU A 162 -12.35 13.79 3.07
C LEU A 162 -13.68 14.06 2.36
N ASP A 163 -13.65 14.55 1.12
CA ASP A 163 -14.85 14.77 0.28
C ASP A 163 -15.58 13.44 -0.03
N ALA A 164 -14.86 12.32 -0.06
CA ALA A 164 -15.43 10.98 -0.26
C ALA A 164 -16.04 10.34 1.00
N LEU A 165 -15.84 10.93 2.19
CA LEU A 165 -16.33 10.35 3.46
C LEU A 165 -17.85 10.17 3.51
N PRO A 166 -18.70 11.14 3.11
CA PRO A 166 -20.14 10.96 3.14
C PRO A 166 -20.58 9.78 2.26
N GLY A 167 -19.95 9.61 1.09
CA GLY A 167 -20.22 8.48 0.19
C GLY A 167 -19.86 7.13 0.82
N LYS A 168 -18.69 7.04 1.46
CA LYS A 168 -18.27 5.84 2.21
C LYS A 168 -19.17 5.56 3.44
N GLN A 169 -19.68 6.61 4.12
CA GLN A 169 -20.63 6.45 5.23
C GLN A 169 -21.98 5.93 4.73
N MET A 170 -22.53 6.54 3.67
CA MET A 170 -23.77 6.12 3.06
C MET A 170 -23.71 4.68 2.54
N SER A 171 -22.57 4.23 1.99
CA SER A 171 -22.44 2.84 1.57
C SER A 171 -22.48 1.87 2.75
N ILE A 172 -21.87 2.22 3.90
CA ILE A 172 -21.96 1.41 5.12
C ILE A 172 -23.42 1.36 5.63
N ASP A 173 -24.12 2.49 5.62
CA ASP A 173 -25.52 2.56 6.05
C ASP A 173 -26.44 1.78 5.11
N SER A 174 -26.19 1.85 3.80
CA SER A 174 -26.90 1.07 2.79
C SER A 174 -26.66 -0.44 2.95
N ASP A 175 -25.41 -0.86 3.21
CA ASP A 175 -25.07 -2.27 3.45
C ASP A 175 -25.76 -2.81 4.72
N LEU A 176 -25.80 -2.01 5.79
CA LEU A 176 -26.47 -2.34 7.05
C LEU A 176 -27.99 -2.46 6.86
N ASN A 177 -28.59 -1.46 6.21
CA ASN A 177 -30.03 -1.46 5.92
C ASN A 177 -30.44 -2.59 4.95
N GLY A 178 -29.54 -2.97 4.04
CA GLY A 178 -29.72 -4.10 3.13
C GLY A 178 -29.45 -5.48 3.75
N GLY A 179 -29.02 -5.54 5.01
CA GLY A 179 -28.71 -6.80 5.71
C GLY A 179 -27.44 -7.50 5.22
N LEU A 180 -26.57 -6.82 4.47
CA LEU A 180 -25.29 -7.36 3.99
C LEU A 180 -24.23 -7.41 5.11
N ILE A 181 -24.36 -6.52 6.11
CA ILE A 181 -23.49 -6.45 7.28
C ILE A 181 -24.32 -6.31 8.56
N ASP A 182 -23.74 -6.71 9.70
CA ASP A 182 -24.34 -6.52 11.02
C ASP A 182 -23.95 -5.17 11.67
N GLU A 183 -24.60 -4.82 12.79
CA GLU A 183 -24.34 -3.58 13.53
C GLU A 183 -22.90 -3.50 14.07
N GLY A 184 -22.30 -4.63 14.42
CA GLY A 184 -20.93 -4.70 14.93
C GLY A 184 -19.90 -4.36 13.85
N GLU A 185 -20.06 -4.94 12.67
CA GLU A 185 -19.26 -4.69 11.48
C GLU A 185 -19.46 -3.25 10.99
N ALA A 186 -20.70 -2.76 10.95
CA ALA A 186 -21.00 -1.36 10.63
C ALA A 186 -20.28 -0.41 11.59
N ARG A 187 -20.32 -0.66 12.90
CA ARG A 187 -19.60 0.13 13.91
C ARG A 187 -18.08 0.06 13.72
N ARG A 188 -17.52 -1.11 13.40
CA ARG A 188 -16.09 -1.27 13.11
C ARG A 188 -15.68 -0.47 11.88
N ARG A 189 -16.44 -0.55 10.78
CA ARG A 189 -16.19 0.20 9.55
C ARG A 189 -16.30 1.71 9.76
N ARG A 190 -17.32 2.18 10.47
CA ARG A 190 -17.44 3.61 10.84
C ARG A 190 -16.25 4.09 11.68
N LYS A 191 -15.76 3.27 12.63
CA LYS A 191 -14.56 3.60 13.42
C LYS A 191 -13.31 3.71 12.54
N MET A 192 -13.09 2.76 11.62
CA MET A 192 -11.97 2.84 10.67
C MET A 192 -12.06 4.07 9.78
N LEU A 193 -13.26 4.41 9.31
CA LEU A 193 -13.50 5.59 8.49
C LEU A 193 -13.25 6.90 9.25
N ALA A 194 -13.60 6.96 10.54
CA ALA A 194 -13.29 8.09 11.41
C ALA A 194 -11.77 8.25 11.62
N GLN A 195 -11.05 7.14 11.82
CA GLN A 195 -9.58 7.15 11.94
C GLN A 195 -8.92 7.60 10.63
N GLU A 196 -9.44 7.17 9.48
CA GLU A 196 -8.98 7.62 8.15
C GLU A 196 -9.17 9.14 8.00
N ALA A 197 -10.35 9.66 8.38
CA ALA A 197 -10.66 11.09 8.33
C ALA A 197 -9.73 11.92 9.23
N GLU A 198 -9.54 11.50 10.49
CA GLU A 198 -8.66 12.16 11.45
C GLU A 198 -7.20 12.16 10.96
N PHE A 199 -6.75 11.04 10.42
CA PHE A 199 -5.41 10.89 9.84
C PHE A 199 -5.17 11.89 8.71
N TYR A 200 -6.02 11.93 7.68
CA TYR A 200 -5.84 12.85 6.55
C TYR A 200 -6.02 14.32 6.95
N GLY A 201 -6.92 14.61 7.90
CA GLY A 201 -7.07 15.96 8.47
C GLY A 201 -5.80 16.43 9.20
N ALA A 202 -5.21 15.57 10.04
CA ALA A 202 -3.96 15.88 10.74
C ALA A 202 -2.76 15.97 9.78
N MET A 203 -2.72 15.14 8.73
CA MET A 203 -1.66 15.16 7.72
C MET A 203 -1.56 16.46 6.93
N ASP A 204 -2.69 17.07 6.55
CA ASP A 204 -2.65 18.35 5.81
C ASP A 204 -1.97 19.43 6.66
N GLY A 205 -2.31 19.52 7.95
CA GLY A 205 -1.68 20.45 8.88
C GLY A 205 -0.18 20.15 9.10
N ALA A 206 0.16 18.88 9.34
CA ALA A 206 1.52 18.44 9.57
C ALA A 206 2.44 18.69 8.35
N SER A 207 1.95 18.41 7.15
CA SER A 207 2.69 18.63 5.89
C SER A 207 3.00 20.11 5.66
N ARG A 208 2.04 21.01 5.90
CA ARG A 208 2.28 22.47 5.79
C ARG A 208 3.36 22.97 6.77
N PHE A 209 3.49 22.34 7.95
CA PHE A 209 4.55 22.66 8.89
C PHE A 209 5.94 22.27 8.34
N THR A 210 6.09 21.07 7.78
CA THR A 210 7.37 20.60 7.19
C THR A 210 7.83 21.45 6.01
N GLN A 211 6.90 22.04 5.25
CA GLN A 211 7.24 22.95 4.17
C GLN A 211 8.04 24.16 4.66
N ARG A 212 7.63 24.71 5.81
CA ARG A 212 8.26 25.90 6.40
C ARG A 212 9.60 25.61 7.03
N ASP A 213 9.81 24.39 7.52
CA ASP A 213 11.10 23.92 8.03
C ASP A 213 12.20 23.95 6.95
N ALA A 214 11.86 23.63 5.70
CA ALA A 214 12.79 23.71 4.58
C ALA A 214 13.25 25.15 4.29
N VAL A 215 12.32 26.11 4.38
CA VAL A 215 12.62 27.54 4.25
C VAL A 215 13.53 27.98 5.40
N ALA A 216 13.25 27.54 6.62
CA ALA A 216 14.08 27.83 7.78
C ALA A 216 15.52 27.29 7.59
N SER A 217 15.67 26.06 7.07
CA SER A 217 16.97 25.45 6.80
C SER A 217 17.81 26.26 5.78
N ILE A 218 17.18 26.76 4.71
CA ILE A 218 17.83 27.63 3.71
C ILE A 218 18.27 28.96 4.33
N LEU A 219 17.40 29.55 5.16
CA LEU A 219 17.69 30.80 5.85
C LEU A 219 18.84 30.63 6.85
N ILE A 220 18.83 29.56 7.63
CA ILE A 220 19.90 29.20 8.58
C ILE A 220 21.23 28.97 7.85
N THR A 221 21.23 28.21 6.76
CA THR A 221 22.40 27.99 5.91
C THR A 221 22.99 29.32 5.42
N SER A 222 22.13 30.23 4.96
CA SER A 222 22.55 31.55 4.49
C SER A 222 23.15 32.40 5.62
N ILE A 223 22.55 32.35 6.82
CA ILE A 223 23.08 33.00 8.02
C ILE A 223 24.43 32.40 8.40
N ASN A 224 24.59 31.07 8.38
CA ASN A 224 25.84 30.41 8.76
C ASN A 224 27.01 30.81 7.85
N ILE A 225 26.78 30.86 6.53
CA ILE A 225 27.81 31.31 5.58
C ILE A 225 28.16 32.78 5.84
N VAL A 226 27.16 33.67 5.87
CA VAL A 226 27.40 35.13 5.96
C VAL A 226 27.91 35.54 7.33
N ALA A 227 27.23 35.15 8.40
CA ALA A 227 27.61 35.49 9.77
C ALA A 227 28.90 34.76 10.17
N GLY A 228 29.07 33.49 9.80
CA GLY A 228 30.30 32.74 10.08
C GLY A 228 31.52 33.38 9.44
N PHE A 229 31.40 33.78 8.17
CA PHE A 229 32.44 34.54 7.49
C PHE A 229 32.76 35.87 8.20
N LEU A 230 31.76 36.66 8.55
CA LEU A 230 31.95 37.94 9.24
C LEU A 230 32.59 37.76 10.62
N ILE A 231 32.13 36.78 11.41
CA ILE A 231 32.66 36.48 12.74
C ILE A 231 34.11 35.95 12.64
N GLY A 232 34.39 35.06 11.69
CA GLY A 232 35.72 34.50 11.47
C GLY A 232 36.75 35.57 11.10
N VAL A 233 36.42 36.45 10.16
CA VAL A 233 37.35 37.48 9.66
C VAL A 233 37.43 38.68 10.61
N LEU A 234 36.29 39.24 11.03
CA LEU A 234 36.25 40.51 11.77
C LEU A 234 36.49 40.34 13.28
N GLN A 235 35.98 39.27 13.90
CA GLN A 235 36.10 39.06 15.35
C GLN A 235 37.30 38.18 15.71
N HIS A 236 37.53 37.10 14.94
CA HIS A 236 38.57 36.11 15.24
C HIS A 236 39.87 36.29 14.44
N GLY A 237 39.93 37.29 13.54
CA GLY A 237 41.13 37.64 12.79
C GLY A 237 41.61 36.53 11.83
N MET A 238 40.72 35.64 11.38
CA MET A 238 41.07 34.57 10.46
C MET A 238 41.41 35.12 9.07
N GLU A 239 42.34 34.45 8.37
CA GLU A 239 42.57 34.69 6.96
C GLU A 239 41.27 34.45 6.16
N LEU A 240 40.96 35.38 5.25
CA LEU A 240 39.76 35.36 4.40
C LEU A 240 39.49 33.99 3.78
N ARG A 241 40.53 33.40 3.17
CA ARG A 241 40.44 32.11 2.49
C ARG A 241 40.12 30.98 3.47
N ARG A 242 40.81 30.93 4.61
CA ARG A 242 40.60 29.90 5.64
C ARG A 242 39.23 30.01 6.29
N ALA A 243 38.73 31.23 6.51
CA ALA A 243 37.39 31.47 7.02
C ALA A 243 36.34 30.96 6.03
N LEU A 244 36.47 31.29 4.74
CA LEU A 244 35.59 30.78 3.69
C LEU A 244 35.64 29.26 3.63
N GLU A 245 36.81 28.63 3.62
CA GLU A 245 36.93 27.17 3.57
C GLU A 245 36.25 26.51 4.79
N THR A 246 36.56 26.97 6.01
CA THR A 246 36.07 26.35 7.25
C THR A 246 34.56 26.51 7.41
N TYR A 247 34.04 27.73 7.35
CA TYR A 247 32.61 27.98 7.55
C TYR A 247 31.76 27.45 6.39
N THR A 248 32.27 27.41 5.16
CA THR A 248 31.55 26.78 4.04
C THR A 248 31.44 25.27 4.22
N VAL A 249 32.55 24.59 4.57
CA VAL A 249 32.53 23.13 4.81
C VAL A 249 31.60 22.77 5.97
N LEU A 250 31.69 23.50 7.08
CA LEU A 250 30.82 23.31 8.25
C LEU A 250 29.34 23.53 7.91
N THR A 251 29.03 24.59 7.16
CA THR A 251 27.65 24.90 6.78
C THR A 251 27.08 23.88 5.79
N ILE A 252 27.88 23.42 4.82
CA ILE A 252 27.48 22.33 3.92
C ILE A 252 27.21 21.06 4.72
N GLY A 253 28.11 20.70 5.65
CA GLY A 253 27.94 19.54 6.52
C GLY A 253 26.64 19.60 7.34
N ASP A 254 26.41 20.72 8.01
CA ASP A 254 25.21 20.97 8.82
C ASP A 254 23.92 20.89 7.99
N GLY A 255 23.94 21.51 6.81
CA GLY A 255 22.81 21.45 5.89
C GLY A 255 22.53 20.04 5.38
N LEU A 256 23.56 19.24 5.07
CA LEU A 256 23.39 17.85 4.62
C LEU A 256 22.81 16.96 5.71
N VAL A 257 23.36 17.09 6.93
CA VAL A 257 22.87 16.40 8.13
C VAL A 257 21.40 16.70 8.38
N THR A 258 20.94 17.90 8.02
CA THR A 258 19.55 18.31 8.14
C THR A 258 18.68 17.82 6.98
N VAL A 259 19.20 17.88 5.76
CA VAL A 259 18.47 17.57 4.51
C VAL A 259 18.20 16.07 4.38
N ILE A 260 19.14 15.20 4.74
CA ILE A 260 18.96 13.74 4.56
C ILE A 260 17.78 13.19 5.39
N PRO A 261 17.67 13.48 6.70
CA PRO A 261 16.48 13.16 7.50
C PRO A 261 15.20 13.76 6.95
N ALA A 262 15.23 15.03 6.51
CA ALA A 262 14.09 15.71 5.92
C ALA A 262 13.57 14.99 4.68
N LEU A 263 14.48 14.59 3.80
CA LEU A 263 14.22 13.82 2.60
C LEU A 263 13.51 12.51 2.94
N MET A 264 14.03 11.75 3.90
CA MET A 264 13.43 10.48 4.33
C MET A 264 12.01 10.68 4.85
N ILE A 265 11.78 11.70 5.70
CA ILE A 265 10.44 12.00 6.24
C ILE A 265 9.48 12.44 5.12
N SER A 266 9.90 13.31 4.20
CA SER A 266 9.07 13.78 3.09
C SER A 266 8.71 12.66 2.12
N ILE A 267 9.66 11.76 1.81
CA ILE A 267 9.38 10.55 1.03
C ILE A 267 8.40 9.65 1.78
N SER A 268 8.58 9.47 3.09
CA SER A 268 7.65 8.68 3.91
C SER A 268 6.24 9.24 3.86
N GLY A 269 6.07 10.56 4.04
CA GLY A 269 4.77 11.22 3.98
C GLY A 269 4.14 11.08 2.60
N GLY A 270 4.91 11.31 1.54
CA GLY A 270 4.46 11.10 0.17
C GLY A 270 4.02 9.66 -0.10
N MET A 271 4.80 8.66 0.34
CA MET A 271 4.45 7.24 0.19
C MET A 271 3.19 6.87 0.94
N ILE A 272 3.01 7.33 2.18
CA ILE A 272 1.82 6.99 2.98
C ILE A 272 0.57 7.64 2.39
N VAL A 273 0.66 8.91 1.98
CA VAL A 273 -0.48 9.62 1.37
C VAL A 273 -0.85 9.03 0.01
N THR A 274 0.12 8.57 -0.77
CA THR A 274 -0.14 7.95 -2.08
C THR A 274 -0.44 6.45 -2.00
N ARG A 275 -0.36 5.86 -0.80
CA ARG A 275 -0.62 4.44 -0.61
C ARG A 275 -2.10 4.16 -0.78
N THR A 276 -2.43 3.40 -1.81
CA THR A 276 -3.74 2.78 -1.94
C THR A 276 -3.88 1.68 -0.89
N SER A 277 -5.07 1.54 -0.30
CA SER A 277 -5.36 0.45 0.62
C SER A 277 -5.33 -0.88 -0.15
N SER A 278 -4.20 -1.58 -0.08
CA SER A 278 -4.03 -2.94 -0.58
C SER A 278 -3.75 -3.90 0.58
N ASP A 279 -4.07 -5.18 0.39
CA ASP A 279 -3.74 -6.22 1.37
C ASP A 279 -2.30 -6.74 1.21
N GLU A 280 -1.58 -6.33 0.16
CA GLU A 280 -0.20 -6.71 -0.12
C GLU A 280 0.80 -5.60 0.28
N LYS A 281 2.03 -6.01 0.61
CA LYS A 281 3.14 -5.07 0.87
C LYS A 281 3.59 -4.44 -0.44
N LEU A 282 4.08 -3.19 -0.38
CA LEU A 282 4.56 -2.43 -1.55
C LEU A 282 5.51 -3.21 -2.45
N GLY A 283 6.46 -3.95 -1.85
CA GLY A 283 7.43 -4.73 -2.61
C GLY A 283 6.80 -5.90 -3.38
N ALA A 284 5.77 -6.54 -2.82
CA ALA A 284 5.02 -7.60 -3.48
C ALA A 284 4.18 -7.02 -4.63
N ASP A 285 3.46 -5.93 -4.38
CA ASP A 285 2.67 -5.21 -5.39
C ASP A 285 3.56 -4.72 -6.54
N PHE A 286 4.70 -4.08 -6.23
CA PHE A 286 5.65 -3.61 -7.24
C PHE A 286 6.20 -4.77 -8.07
N HIS A 287 6.60 -5.87 -7.43
CA HIS A 287 7.12 -7.02 -8.14
C HIS A 287 6.05 -7.66 -9.05
N LYS A 288 4.82 -7.79 -8.55
CA LYS A 288 3.69 -8.37 -9.27
C LYS A 288 3.23 -7.49 -10.42
N GLN A 289 3.20 -6.16 -10.26
CA GLN A 289 2.71 -5.24 -11.29
C GLN A 289 3.78 -4.92 -12.35
N VAL A 290 5.01 -4.62 -11.92
CA VAL A 290 6.09 -4.21 -12.84
C VAL A 290 6.70 -5.41 -13.54
N PHE A 291 6.97 -6.49 -12.80
CA PHE A 291 7.62 -7.67 -13.35
C PHE A 291 6.63 -8.80 -13.70
N GLY A 292 5.35 -8.68 -13.38
CA GLY A 292 4.34 -9.73 -13.59
C GLY A 292 4.16 -10.16 -15.04
N ASN A 293 4.18 -9.20 -15.96
CA ASN A 293 3.85 -9.43 -17.37
C ASN A 293 5.12 -9.51 -18.24
N ALA A 294 5.23 -10.55 -19.08
CA ALA A 294 6.40 -10.74 -19.93
C ALA A 294 6.51 -9.72 -21.08
N GLU A 295 5.40 -9.16 -21.56
CA GLU A 295 5.38 -8.25 -22.73
C GLU A 295 6.12 -6.91 -22.48
N PRO A 296 5.84 -6.15 -21.40
CA PRO A 296 6.60 -4.94 -21.09
C PRO A 296 8.10 -5.19 -20.92
N LEU A 297 8.48 -6.33 -20.31
CA LEU A 297 9.88 -6.68 -20.10
C LEU A 297 10.60 -7.00 -21.43
N LEU A 298 9.93 -7.68 -22.36
CA LEU A 298 10.48 -7.95 -23.70
C LEU A 298 10.68 -6.65 -24.49
N LEU A 299 9.71 -5.73 -24.42
CA LEU A 299 9.83 -4.43 -25.07
C LEU A 299 11.00 -3.61 -24.47
N ALA A 300 11.11 -3.55 -23.14
CA ALA A 300 12.21 -2.88 -22.46
C ALA A 300 13.57 -3.48 -22.83
N SER A 301 13.66 -4.81 -22.89
CA SER A 301 14.84 -5.54 -23.35
C SER A 301 15.25 -5.13 -24.77
N GLY A 302 14.29 -5.11 -25.71
CA GLY A 302 14.52 -4.68 -27.09
C GLY A 302 15.01 -3.24 -27.20
N VAL A 303 14.42 -2.31 -26.44
CA VAL A 303 14.83 -0.89 -26.41
C VAL A 303 16.26 -0.75 -25.88
N LEU A 304 16.62 -1.45 -24.79
CA LEU A 304 17.98 -1.40 -24.24
C LEU A 304 19.02 -1.96 -25.21
N ILE A 305 18.71 -3.04 -25.92
CA ILE A 305 19.60 -3.61 -26.95
C ILE A 305 19.74 -2.65 -28.14
N ALA A 306 18.66 -1.99 -28.57
CA ALA A 306 18.71 -0.98 -29.62
C ALA A 306 19.54 0.24 -29.21
N LEU A 307 19.42 0.71 -27.97
CA LEU A 307 20.26 1.79 -27.42
C LEU A 307 21.73 1.41 -27.37
N ALA A 308 22.07 0.13 -27.18
CA ALA A 308 23.45 -0.33 -27.21
C ALA A 308 24.11 -0.18 -28.59
N ALA A 309 23.35 0.03 -29.66
CA ALA A 309 23.89 0.29 -31.00
C ALA A 309 24.24 1.78 -31.23
N PHE A 310 23.87 2.69 -30.33
CA PHE A 310 24.18 4.12 -30.48
C PHE A 310 25.64 4.43 -30.12
N PRO A 311 26.42 5.06 -31.03
CA PRO A 311 27.81 5.42 -30.76
C PRO A 311 27.89 6.50 -29.67
N GLY A 312 28.79 6.30 -28.70
CA GLY A 312 28.99 7.21 -27.56
C GLY A 312 28.33 6.76 -26.25
N LEU A 313 27.47 5.73 -26.28
CA LEU A 313 26.89 5.12 -25.08
C LEU A 313 27.72 3.91 -24.60
N PRO A 314 27.76 3.62 -23.28
CA PRO A 314 28.45 2.45 -22.74
C PRO A 314 27.68 1.17 -23.10
N THR A 315 28.05 0.54 -24.22
CA THR A 315 27.33 -0.59 -24.83
C THR A 315 27.20 -1.82 -23.93
N ILE A 316 28.22 -2.13 -23.13
CA ILE A 316 28.25 -3.31 -22.25
C ILE A 316 27.12 -3.29 -21.20
N PRO A 317 26.95 -2.23 -20.38
CA PRO A 317 25.82 -2.12 -19.45
C PRO A 317 24.44 -2.33 -20.10
N PHE A 318 24.21 -1.72 -21.28
CA PHE A 318 22.93 -1.83 -21.97
C PHE A 318 22.66 -3.25 -22.48
N LEU A 319 23.67 -3.92 -23.04
CA LEU A 319 23.55 -5.32 -23.48
C LEU A 319 23.33 -6.28 -22.31
N VAL A 320 24.02 -6.09 -21.19
CA VAL A 320 23.86 -6.92 -19.99
C VAL A 320 22.47 -6.74 -19.39
N MET A 321 22.02 -5.50 -19.18
CA MET A 321 20.69 -5.19 -18.64
C MET A 321 19.58 -5.67 -19.60
N GLY A 322 19.69 -5.34 -20.88
CA GLY A 322 18.74 -5.74 -21.92
C GLY A 322 18.65 -7.25 -22.07
N GLY A 323 19.79 -7.95 -22.17
CA GLY A 323 19.85 -9.41 -22.23
C GLY A 323 19.25 -10.08 -20.99
N SER A 324 19.57 -9.60 -19.79
CA SER A 324 19.03 -10.16 -18.54
C SER A 324 17.51 -10.02 -18.45
N LEU A 325 16.96 -8.85 -18.81
CA LEU A 325 15.52 -8.61 -18.89
C LEU A 325 14.86 -9.53 -19.93
N GLY A 326 15.49 -9.71 -21.09
CA GLY A 326 15.00 -10.59 -22.16
C GLY A 326 14.90 -12.05 -21.70
N VAL A 327 15.92 -12.55 -20.99
CA VAL A 327 15.92 -13.91 -20.43
C VAL A 327 14.81 -14.08 -19.38
N VAL A 328 14.66 -13.12 -18.47
CA VAL A 328 13.60 -13.15 -17.44
C VAL A 328 12.21 -13.14 -18.09
N ALA A 329 12.01 -12.28 -19.09
CA ALA A 329 10.74 -12.17 -19.80
C ALA A 329 10.41 -13.42 -20.60
N TRP A 330 11.39 -14.01 -21.29
CA TRP A 330 11.20 -15.21 -22.09
C TRP A 330 10.83 -16.42 -21.20
N ARG A 331 11.48 -16.56 -20.04
CA ARG A 331 11.14 -17.58 -19.03
C ARG A 331 9.71 -17.40 -18.49
N LYS A 332 9.28 -16.16 -18.23
CA LYS A 332 7.91 -15.89 -17.78
C LYS A 332 6.87 -16.20 -18.86
N ARG A 333 7.12 -15.81 -20.11
CA ARG A 333 6.23 -16.11 -21.23
C ARG A 333 6.02 -17.61 -21.41
N GLY A 334 7.07 -18.41 -21.25
CA GLY A 334 7.00 -19.87 -21.27
C GLY A 334 6.08 -20.46 -20.20
N LYS A 335 6.14 -19.93 -18.96
CA LYS A 335 5.23 -20.34 -17.87
C LYS A 335 3.79 -19.92 -18.11
N THR A 336 3.53 -18.68 -18.51
CA THR A 336 2.17 -18.20 -18.77
C THR A 336 1.47 -18.98 -19.89
N VAL A 337 2.20 -19.35 -20.94
CA VAL A 337 1.67 -20.19 -22.04
C VAL A 337 1.43 -21.63 -21.58
N ALA A 338 2.31 -22.19 -20.74
CA ALA A 338 2.13 -23.52 -20.17
C ALA A 338 0.93 -23.60 -19.21
N ASP A 339 0.78 -22.60 -18.34
CA ASP A 339 -0.34 -22.52 -17.39
C ASP A 339 -1.68 -22.33 -18.13
N ALA A 340 -1.72 -21.45 -19.14
CA ALA A 340 -2.91 -21.27 -19.98
C ALA A 340 -3.28 -22.53 -20.80
N ALA A 341 -2.29 -23.35 -21.18
CA ALA A 341 -2.52 -24.62 -21.85
C ALA A 341 -3.06 -25.68 -20.86
N ALA A 342 -2.53 -25.73 -19.64
CA ALA A 342 -3.01 -26.61 -18.57
C ALA A 342 -4.45 -26.27 -18.15
N GLU A 343 -4.78 -24.98 -18.04
CA GLU A 343 -6.13 -24.51 -17.69
C GLU A 343 -7.17 -24.80 -18.79
N ARG A 344 -6.74 -24.75 -20.07
CA ARG A 344 -7.57 -25.19 -21.21
C ARG A 344 -7.80 -26.70 -21.25
N GLN A 345 -6.85 -27.50 -20.76
CA GLN A 345 -6.98 -28.95 -20.66
C GLN A 345 -7.79 -29.39 -19.43
N ALA A 346 -7.78 -28.59 -18.35
CA ALA A 346 -8.52 -28.87 -17.11
C ALA A 346 -9.99 -28.44 -17.15
N ARG A 347 -10.41 -27.57 -18.08
CA ARG A 347 -11.84 -27.32 -18.33
C ARG A 347 -12.42 -28.50 -19.12
N PRO A 348 -13.37 -29.28 -18.56
CA PRO A 348 -14.10 -30.23 -19.38
C PRO A 348 -14.77 -29.44 -20.50
N ALA A 349 -14.62 -29.90 -21.74
CA ALA A 349 -15.30 -29.32 -22.88
C ALA A 349 -16.79 -29.21 -22.51
N ARG A 350 -17.33 -27.98 -22.42
CA ARG A 350 -18.77 -27.81 -22.30
C ARG A 350 -19.38 -28.62 -23.44
N PRO A 351 -20.27 -29.59 -23.17
CA PRO A 351 -21.01 -30.21 -24.24
C PRO A 351 -21.63 -29.07 -25.02
N ARG A 352 -21.35 -28.98 -26.33
CA ARG A 352 -22.15 -28.12 -27.18
C ARG A 352 -23.59 -28.53 -26.89
N GLU A 353 -24.41 -27.62 -26.37
CA GLU A 353 -25.84 -27.82 -26.33
C GLU A 353 -26.25 -28.04 -27.78
N ASN A 354 -26.41 -29.31 -28.15
CA ASN A 354 -26.91 -29.70 -29.45
C ASN A 354 -28.35 -29.19 -29.50
N LEU A 355 -28.53 -27.98 -30.04
CA LEU A 355 -29.85 -27.47 -30.42
C LEU A 355 -30.58 -28.45 -31.36
N GLU A 356 -29.84 -29.33 -32.04
CA GLU A 356 -30.37 -30.48 -32.80
C GLU A 356 -31.13 -31.51 -31.94
N ALA A 357 -30.79 -31.66 -30.65
CA ALA A 357 -31.50 -32.57 -29.75
C ALA A 357 -32.90 -32.06 -29.37
N LEU A 358 -33.13 -30.74 -29.45
CA LEU A 358 -34.46 -30.13 -29.29
C LEU A 358 -35.36 -30.30 -30.53
N LEU A 359 -34.77 -30.67 -31.67
CA LEU A 359 -35.47 -30.90 -32.95
C LEU A 359 -35.82 -32.38 -33.20
N HIS A 360 -35.48 -33.28 -32.26
CA HIS A 360 -35.82 -34.70 -32.39
C HIS A 360 -37.27 -34.94 -31.97
N VAL A 361 -38.15 -35.10 -32.95
CA VAL A 361 -39.55 -35.44 -32.72
C VAL A 361 -39.66 -36.94 -32.45
N GLU A 362 -40.03 -37.29 -31.23
CA GLU A 362 -40.26 -38.69 -30.84
C GLU A 362 -41.43 -39.28 -31.66
N PRO A 363 -41.29 -40.49 -32.21
CA PRO A 363 -42.35 -41.11 -33.00
C PRO A 363 -43.65 -41.29 -32.23
N LEU A 364 -43.58 -41.63 -30.93
CA LEU A 364 -44.73 -41.78 -30.04
C LEU A 364 -44.31 -41.33 -28.63
N ALA A 365 -45.01 -40.34 -28.08
CA ALA A 365 -44.76 -39.80 -26.74
C ALA A 365 -46.05 -39.75 -25.92
N ILE A 366 -45.94 -39.90 -24.60
CA ILE A 366 -47.03 -39.73 -23.66
C ILE A 366 -46.59 -38.72 -22.62
N GLU A 367 -47.31 -37.60 -22.56
CA GLU A 367 -47.10 -36.59 -21.52
C GLU A 367 -48.13 -36.78 -20.41
N ILE A 368 -47.67 -36.71 -19.17
CA ILE A 368 -48.51 -36.93 -17.98
C ILE A 368 -48.47 -35.73 -17.03
N GLY A 369 -49.61 -35.46 -16.40
CA GLY A 369 -49.73 -34.51 -15.30
C GLY A 369 -49.10 -35.00 -14.00
N LEU A 370 -48.86 -34.07 -13.08
CA LEU A 370 -48.05 -34.28 -11.87
C LEU A 370 -48.53 -35.45 -10.97
N SER A 371 -49.83 -35.68 -10.85
CA SER A 371 -50.36 -36.76 -9.99
C SER A 371 -50.14 -38.15 -10.57
N LEU A 372 -49.95 -38.25 -11.88
CA LEU A 372 -49.73 -39.52 -12.58
C LEU A 372 -48.26 -39.96 -12.56
N VAL A 373 -47.32 -39.05 -12.23
CA VAL A 373 -45.86 -39.33 -12.19
C VAL A 373 -45.52 -40.53 -11.31
N LYS A 374 -46.24 -40.71 -10.20
CA LYS A 374 -46.09 -41.86 -9.28
C LYS A 374 -46.27 -43.23 -9.96
N HIS A 375 -46.95 -43.30 -11.10
CA HIS A 375 -47.14 -44.53 -11.86
C HIS A 375 -45.97 -44.81 -12.84
N VAL A 376 -45.08 -43.84 -13.03
CA VAL A 376 -43.90 -43.88 -13.92
C VAL A 376 -42.60 -43.93 -13.14
N GLU A 377 -42.63 -43.56 -11.86
CA GLU A 377 -41.52 -43.75 -10.91
C GLU A 377 -41.11 -45.23 -10.83
N GLY A 378 -39.79 -45.48 -10.77
CA GLY A 378 -39.21 -46.84 -10.70
C GLY A 378 -38.61 -47.38 -12.01
N GLY A 379 -38.60 -46.60 -13.10
CA GLY A 379 -37.91 -46.96 -14.34
C GLY A 379 -38.40 -48.31 -14.92
N LYS A 380 -37.55 -49.34 -14.96
CA LYS A 380 -37.94 -50.68 -15.46
C LYS A 380 -39.02 -51.37 -14.59
N ASP A 381 -39.19 -50.94 -13.35
CA ASP A 381 -40.18 -51.49 -12.41
C ASP A 381 -41.48 -50.68 -12.36
N SER A 382 -41.61 -49.62 -13.17
CA SER A 382 -42.85 -48.86 -13.29
C SER A 382 -43.99 -49.74 -13.82
N PRO A 383 -45.18 -49.70 -13.18
CA PRO A 383 -46.35 -50.43 -13.66
C PRO A 383 -46.84 -49.95 -15.03
N LEU A 384 -46.70 -48.64 -15.32
CA LEU A 384 -47.09 -48.08 -16.63
C LEU A 384 -46.13 -48.54 -17.74
N LEU A 385 -44.81 -48.46 -17.50
CA LEU A 385 -43.81 -48.83 -18.50
C LEU A 385 -43.88 -50.33 -18.84
N ARG A 386 -44.17 -51.19 -17.85
CA ARG A 386 -44.42 -52.63 -18.07
C ARG A 386 -45.66 -52.88 -18.93
N LYS A 387 -46.76 -52.17 -18.67
CA LYS A 387 -47.99 -52.26 -19.48
C LYS A 387 -47.74 -51.81 -20.92
N ILE A 388 -47.02 -50.71 -21.13
CA ILE A 388 -46.66 -50.22 -22.47
C ILE A 388 -45.82 -51.25 -23.22
N ALA A 389 -44.84 -51.87 -22.54
CA ALA A 389 -44.03 -52.93 -23.14
C ALA A 389 -44.87 -54.16 -23.54
N ALA A 390 -45.82 -54.57 -22.69
CA ALA A 390 -46.73 -55.68 -22.97
C ALA A 390 -47.68 -55.36 -24.16
N ILE A 391 -48.24 -54.14 -24.22
CA ILE A 391 -49.08 -53.70 -25.34
C ILE A 391 -48.27 -53.72 -26.65
N ARG A 392 -47.01 -53.27 -26.61
CA ARG A 392 -46.14 -53.30 -27.78
C ARG A 392 -45.87 -54.72 -28.28
N GLN A 393 -45.66 -55.67 -27.37
CA GLN A 393 -45.51 -57.09 -27.73
C GLN A 393 -46.80 -57.66 -28.32
N GLN A 394 -47.94 -57.34 -27.72
CA GLN A 394 -49.25 -57.78 -28.20
C GLN A 394 -49.54 -57.26 -29.62
N ILE A 395 -49.32 -55.96 -29.87
CA ILE A 395 -49.47 -55.34 -31.19
C ILE A 395 -48.54 -56.00 -32.23
N ALA A 396 -47.32 -56.36 -31.84
CA ALA A 396 -46.38 -57.02 -32.73
C ALA A 396 -46.84 -58.43 -33.13
N VAL A 397 -47.46 -59.18 -32.21
CA VAL A 397 -48.00 -60.52 -32.48
C VAL A 397 -49.29 -60.45 -33.29
N ASP A 398 -50.21 -59.56 -32.91
CA ASP A 398 -51.55 -59.50 -33.49
C ASP A 398 -51.59 -58.84 -34.88
N LEU A 399 -50.76 -57.80 -35.07
CA LEU A 399 -50.79 -56.97 -36.29
C LEU A 399 -49.51 -57.11 -37.12
N GLY A 400 -48.51 -57.87 -36.67
CA GLY A 400 -47.21 -58.01 -37.35
C GLY A 400 -46.38 -56.72 -37.38
N TYR A 401 -46.75 -55.71 -36.58
CA TYR A 401 -46.13 -54.38 -36.58
C TYR A 401 -45.44 -54.08 -35.24
N VAL A 402 -44.16 -53.73 -35.29
CA VAL A 402 -43.40 -53.36 -34.09
C VAL A 402 -43.54 -51.87 -33.83
N LEU A 403 -44.31 -51.50 -32.80
CA LEU A 403 -44.46 -50.11 -32.37
C LEU A 403 -43.08 -49.51 -31.99
N PRO A 404 -42.77 -48.25 -32.34
CA PRO A 404 -41.56 -47.58 -31.86
C PRO A 404 -41.54 -47.44 -30.32
N PRO A 405 -40.38 -47.18 -29.71
CA PRO A 405 -40.30 -46.92 -28.28
C PRO A 405 -41.18 -45.71 -27.91
N VAL A 406 -41.99 -45.87 -26.86
CA VAL A 406 -42.86 -44.82 -26.34
C VAL A 406 -42.09 -44.06 -25.27
N ARG A 407 -41.88 -42.76 -25.49
CA ARG A 407 -41.27 -41.89 -24.48
C ARG A 407 -42.34 -41.35 -23.55
N VAL A 408 -42.13 -41.47 -22.24
CA VAL A 408 -43.05 -40.91 -21.23
C VAL A 408 -42.35 -39.78 -20.51
N THR A 409 -42.95 -38.59 -20.52
CA THR A 409 -42.41 -37.37 -19.90
C THR A 409 -43.46 -36.69 -19.04
N ASP A 410 -43.04 -36.08 -17.94
CA ASP A 410 -43.90 -35.21 -17.15
C ASP A 410 -44.05 -33.84 -17.83
N ASN A 411 -45.27 -33.31 -17.82
CA ASN A 411 -45.54 -31.96 -18.32
C ASN A 411 -46.28 -31.16 -17.24
N LEU A 412 -45.58 -30.16 -16.69
CA LEU A 412 -46.09 -29.25 -15.66
C LEU A 412 -47.27 -28.39 -16.13
N SER A 413 -47.50 -28.30 -17.44
CA SER A 413 -48.60 -27.53 -18.05
C SER A 413 -49.91 -28.32 -18.13
N LEU A 414 -49.89 -29.63 -17.91
CA LEU A 414 -51.09 -30.48 -17.91
C LEU A 414 -51.79 -30.45 -16.54
N ARG A 415 -53.11 -30.67 -16.53
CA ARG A 415 -53.86 -30.83 -15.27
C ARG A 415 -53.37 -32.06 -14.51
N SER A 416 -53.53 -32.06 -13.19
CA SER A 416 -52.90 -33.04 -12.30
C SER A 416 -53.15 -34.51 -12.66
N CYS A 417 -54.34 -34.88 -13.15
CA CYS A 417 -54.70 -36.26 -13.56
C CYS A 417 -54.76 -36.44 -15.09
N GLN A 418 -54.33 -35.46 -15.86
CA GLN A 418 -54.45 -35.49 -17.32
C GLN A 418 -53.25 -36.18 -17.97
N TYR A 419 -53.48 -36.91 -19.06
CA TYR A 419 -52.43 -37.39 -19.94
C TYR A 419 -52.77 -37.15 -21.41
N VAL A 420 -51.72 -36.94 -22.21
CA VAL A 420 -51.82 -36.65 -23.64
C VAL A 420 -50.89 -37.58 -24.40
N VAL A 421 -51.39 -38.15 -25.50
CA VAL A 421 -50.60 -39.01 -26.39
C VAL A 421 -50.27 -38.22 -27.66
N TYR A 422 -48.99 -38.21 -28.00
CA TYR A 422 -48.43 -37.56 -29.18
C TYR A 422 -47.90 -38.58 -30.16
N LEU A 423 -48.25 -38.46 -31.43
CA LEU A 423 -47.66 -39.24 -32.53
C LEU A 423 -46.92 -38.28 -33.45
N LYS A 424 -45.61 -38.47 -33.60
CA LYS A 424 -44.73 -37.58 -34.37
C LYS A 424 -44.95 -36.09 -34.02
N GLY A 425 -45.08 -35.80 -32.72
CA GLY A 425 -45.27 -34.44 -32.20
C GLY A 425 -46.69 -33.87 -32.33
N ALA A 426 -47.62 -34.56 -32.99
CA ALA A 426 -49.03 -34.17 -33.06
C ALA A 426 -49.84 -34.83 -31.94
N GLU A 427 -50.65 -34.05 -31.22
CA GLU A 427 -51.58 -34.56 -30.22
C GLU A 427 -52.66 -35.41 -30.91
N ILE A 428 -52.76 -36.69 -30.54
CA ILE A 428 -53.75 -37.62 -31.10
C ILE A 428 -54.88 -37.93 -30.12
N ALA A 429 -54.62 -37.82 -28.81
CA ALA A 429 -55.62 -38.08 -27.79
C ALA A 429 -55.26 -37.43 -26.45
N ARG A 430 -56.28 -36.98 -25.72
CA ARG A 430 -56.16 -36.34 -24.41
C ARG A 430 -57.27 -36.84 -23.51
N TYR A 431 -56.91 -37.28 -22.31
CA TYR A 431 -57.82 -37.83 -21.32
C TYR A 431 -57.45 -37.36 -19.91
N GLU A 432 -58.42 -37.36 -19.00
CA GLU A 432 -58.28 -36.96 -17.59
C GLU A 432 -58.76 -38.07 -16.66
#